data_AF-A0A4Q3HFK1-F1
#
_entry.id   AF-A0A4Q3HFK1-F1
#
_cell.length_a   1.000
_cell.length_b   1.000
_cell.length_c   1.000
_cell.angle_alpha   90.00
_cell.angle_beta   90.00
_cell.angle_gamma   90.00
#
_symmetry.space_group_name_H-M   'P 1'
#
loop_
_entity.id
_entity.type
_entity.pdbx_description
1 polymer ?
#
loop_
_entity_poly.entity_id
_entity_poly.type
_entity_poly.pdbx_seq_one_letter_code
_entity_poly.pdbx_strand_id
1 'polypeptide(L)'
;MTRPLKLDPDRLFPTEERARDIARSLYKEVAGLPIISPHGHTDPTWFSTNANWSNATELLLSPDHYLYRMLYSQGVNLADLCVPDLAGAPGTDPRKAWRVLAENFHLFRGTPSAMWLSHVFGEVFGFDVAFDGSTADLYYDTINAKLASDAFKPRALFDRFGIEFLATTEGPQDDLSPHHAIHASRWR
;
A
#
# COMPACT_ATOMS: atom_id res chain seq x y z
N MET A 1 -7.95 -25.29 5.19
CA MET A 1 -9.06 -24.32 4.99
C MET A 1 -8.46 -22.93 5.13
N THR A 2 -8.77 -22.02 4.20
CA THR A 2 -8.29 -20.64 4.26
C THR A 2 -8.96 -19.89 5.41
N ARG A 3 -8.21 -19.02 6.10
CA ARG A 3 -8.74 -18.18 7.17
C ARG A 3 -9.41 -16.95 6.57
N PRO A 4 -10.58 -16.48 7.05
CA PRO A 4 -11.21 -15.28 6.51
C PRO A 4 -10.45 -14.01 6.91
N LEU A 5 -10.40 -13.02 6.01
CA LEU A 5 -10.01 -11.64 6.31
C LEU A 5 -11.27 -10.86 6.72
N LYS A 6 -11.39 -10.54 8.00
CA LYS A 6 -12.49 -9.74 8.54
C LYS A 6 -11.95 -8.43 9.09
N LEU A 7 -12.33 -7.32 8.48
CA LEU A 7 -12.09 -5.99 9.01
C LEU A 7 -13.27 -5.60 9.87
N ASP A 8 -13.06 -5.50 11.17
CA ASP A 8 -14.09 -5.01 12.09
C ASP A 8 -14.40 -3.53 11.75
N PRO A 9 -15.67 -3.14 11.56
CA PRO A 9 -16.03 -1.75 11.28
C PRO A 9 -15.71 -0.80 12.45
N ASP A 10 -15.62 -1.32 13.69
CA ASP A 10 -15.26 -0.59 14.90
C ASP A 10 -13.78 -0.79 15.30
N ARG A 11 -12.93 -1.26 14.38
CA ARG A 11 -11.48 -1.42 14.63
C ARG A 11 -10.87 -0.10 15.13
N LEU A 12 -9.94 -0.19 16.08
CA LEU A 12 -9.28 0.92 16.78
C LEU A 12 -10.13 1.68 17.79
N PHE A 13 -11.45 1.44 17.87
CA PHE A 13 -12.27 2.07 18.90
C PHE A 13 -12.07 1.40 20.26
N PRO A 14 -12.31 2.13 21.37
CA PRO A 14 -12.32 1.55 22.71
C PRO A 14 -13.26 0.34 22.84
N THR A 15 -12.98 -0.53 23.80
CA THR A 15 -13.83 -1.69 24.10
C THR A 15 -15.01 -1.36 25.00
N GLU A 16 -14.93 -0.28 25.78
CA GLU A 16 -16.02 0.21 26.62
C GLU A 16 -17.15 0.76 25.74
N GLU A 17 -18.39 0.33 26.03
CA GLU A 17 -19.55 0.51 25.16
C GLU A 17 -19.85 1.99 24.89
N ARG A 18 -19.91 2.82 25.94
CA ARG A 18 -20.23 4.24 25.80
C ARG A 18 -19.15 4.97 25.00
N ALA A 19 -17.89 4.71 25.27
CA ALA A 19 -16.77 5.29 24.54
C ALA A 19 -16.75 4.85 23.07
N ARG A 20 -17.06 3.57 22.80
CA ARG A 20 -17.16 3.04 21.43
C ARG A 20 -18.27 3.72 20.65
N ASP A 21 -19.45 3.91 21.24
CA ASP A 21 -20.57 4.57 20.58
C ASP A 21 -20.26 6.03 20.23
N ILE A 22 -19.62 6.76 21.15
CA ILE A 22 -19.14 8.12 20.90
C ILE A 22 -18.13 8.12 19.75
N ALA A 23 -17.13 7.24 19.78
CA ALA A 23 -16.12 7.13 18.73
C ALA A 23 -16.76 6.82 17.36
N ARG A 24 -17.71 5.87 17.31
CA ARG A 24 -18.44 5.53 16.09
C ARG A 24 -19.24 6.71 15.55
N SER A 25 -19.91 7.46 16.42
CA SER A 25 -20.67 8.65 16.01
C SER A 25 -19.76 9.72 15.42
N LEU A 26 -18.65 10.03 16.08
CA LEU A 26 -17.70 11.03 15.60
C LEU A 26 -17.03 10.61 14.29
N TYR A 27 -16.65 9.33 14.16
CA TYR A 27 -16.03 8.82 12.95
C TYR A 27 -16.97 8.93 11.74
N LYS A 28 -18.26 8.64 11.90
CA LYS A 28 -19.25 8.77 10.81
C LYS A 28 -19.32 10.17 10.20
N GLU A 29 -19.13 11.20 11.02
CA GLU A 29 -19.12 12.60 10.55
C GLU A 29 -17.89 12.95 9.70
N VAL A 30 -16.78 12.21 9.86
CA VAL A 30 -15.49 12.54 9.23
C VAL A 30 -14.98 11.50 8.24
N ALA A 31 -15.52 10.27 8.24
CA ALA A 31 -15.01 9.15 7.47
C ALA A 31 -15.03 9.36 5.94
N GLY A 32 -15.94 10.20 5.45
CA GLY A 32 -16.08 10.54 4.03
C GLY A 32 -15.43 11.87 3.64
N LEU A 33 -14.71 12.53 4.54
CA LEU A 33 -14.03 13.78 4.21
C LEU A 33 -12.84 13.52 3.26
N PRO A 34 -12.50 14.47 2.38
CA PRO A 34 -11.34 14.32 1.51
C PRO A 34 -10.02 14.20 2.28
N ILE A 35 -9.07 13.45 1.71
CA ILE A 35 -7.75 13.28 2.27
C ILE A 35 -6.90 14.51 1.92
N ILE A 36 -6.39 15.17 2.97
CA ILE A 36 -5.34 16.19 2.87
C ILE A 36 -4.05 15.52 3.36
N SER A 37 -3.11 15.29 2.45
CA SER A 37 -1.78 14.72 2.73
C SER A 37 -0.71 15.79 2.51
N PRO A 38 -0.50 16.69 3.50
CA PRO A 38 0.27 17.92 3.30
C PRO A 38 1.78 17.70 3.29
N HIS A 39 2.24 16.48 3.53
CA HIS A 39 3.64 16.08 3.45
C HIS A 39 3.72 14.59 3.10
N GLY A 40 4.59 14.25 2.17
CA GLY A 40 4.75 12.89 1.68
C GLY A 40 5.94 12.74 0.74
N HIS A 41 6.21 11.48 0.36
CA HIS A 41 7.35 11.07 -0.46
C HIS A 41 6.92 10.18 -1.64
N THR A 42 5.69 10.34 -2.13
CA THR A 42 5.25 9.67 -3.36
C THR A 42 5.97 10.25 -4.57
N ASP A 43 6.29 9.43 -5.55
CA ASP A 43 6.97 9.89 -6.76
C ASP A 43 5.99 10.66 -7.68
N PRO A 44 6.26 11.95 -8.01
CA PRO A 44 5.38 12.74 -8.87
C PRO A 44 5.28 12.17 -10.30
N THR A 45 6.24 11.35 -10.74
CA THR A 45 6.20 10.71 -12.06
C THR A 45 5.06 9.71 -12.22
N TRP A 46 4.57 9.13 -11.12
CA TRP A 46 3.40 8.26 -11.14
C TRP A 46 2.18 8.97 -11.73
N PHE A 47 1.95 10.21 -11.28
CA PHE A 47 0.81 10.99 -11.73
C PHE A 47 1.08 11.72 -13.04
N SER A 48 2.32 12.10 -13.35
CA SER A 48 2.64 12.76 -14.62
C SER A 48 2.53 11.81 -15.81
N THR A 49 3.03 10.57 -15.67
CA THR A 49 3.00 9.54 -16.73
C THR A 49 1.69 8.74 -16.71
N ASN A 50 1.08 8.56 -15.54
CA ASN A 50 -0.11 7.73 -15.31
C ASN A 50 0.02 6.30 -15.88
N ALA A 51 1.25 5.77 -15.87
CA ALA A 51 1.55 4.41 -16.25
C ALA A 51 0.93 3.41 -15.26
N ASN A 52 0.71 2.17 -15.71
CA ASN A 52 0.31 1.10 -14.82
C ASN A 52 1.47 0.70 -13.90
N TRP A 53 1.13 0.18 -12.73
CA TRP A 53 2.11 -0.40 -11.81
C TRP A 53 2.64 -1.73 -12.35
N SER A 54 3.86 -2.08 -11.96
CA SER A 54 4.53 -3.29 -12.43
C SER A 54 3.99 -4.55 -11.76
N ASN A 55 4.13 -4.70 -10.45
CA ASN A 55 3.63 -5.85 -9.70
C ASN A 55 3.48 -5.57 -8.19
N ALA A 56 2.86 -6.52 -7.48
CA ALA A 56 2.61 -6.44 -6.04
C ALA A 56 3.89 -6.23 -5.21
N THR A 57 5.00 -6.87 -5.57
CA THR A 57 6.27 -6.76 -4.85
C THR A 57 6.88 -5.38 -5.01
N GLU A 58 6.94 -4.88 -6.24
CA GLU A 58 7.50 -3.56 -6.54
C GLU A 58 6.64 -2.39 -6.03
N LEU A 59 5.33 -2.61 -5.84
CA LEU A 59 4.44 -1.60 -5.28
C LEU A 59 4.38 -1.63 -3.74
N LEU A 60 4.27 -2.82 -3.13
CA LEU A 60 3.92 -2.95 -1.71
C LEU A 60 5.06 -3.45 -0.83
N LEU A 61 6.06 -4.15 -1.36
CA LEU A 61 7.11 -4.80 -0.56
C LEU A 61 8.46 -4.11 -0.66
N SER A 62 9.05 -4.07 -1.85
CA SER A 62 10.43 -3.57 -2.02
C SER A 62 10.61 -2.08 -1.69
N PRO A 63 9.62 -1.17 -1.88
CA PRO A 63 9.80 0.23 -1.48
C PRO A 63 9.47 0.50 0.00
N ASP A 64 8.76 -0.40 0.69
CA ASP A 64 8.29 -0.16 2.06
C ASP A 64 9.29 -0.67 3.11
N HIS A 65 10.06 0.27 3.65
CA HIS A 65 11.06 0.00 4.68
C HIS A 65 10.48 -0.48 6.02
N TYR A 66 9.19 -0.29 6.30
CA TYR A 66 8.58 -0.90 7.48
C TYR A 66 8.50 -2.42 7.33
N LEU A 67 8.21 -2.91 6.11
CA LEU A 67 8.06 -4.34 5.85
C LEU A 67 9.42 -5.03 5.81
N TYR A 68 10.31 -4.61 4.92
CA TYR A 68 11.59 -5.32 4.78
C TYR A 68 12.48 -5.18 6.03
N ARG A 69 12.32 -4.12 6.85
CA ARG A 69 13.00 -4.03 8.15
C ARG A 69 12.58 -5.15 9.11
N MET A 70 11.29 -5.47 9.18
CA MET A 70 10.80 -6.57 10.02
C MET A 70 11.36 -7.92 9.56
N LEU A 71 11.35 -8.18 8.25
CA LEU A 71 11.88 -9.43 7.71
C LEU A 71 13.40 -9.53 7.87
N TYR A 72 14.13 -8.46 7.57
CA TYR A 72 15.57 -8.39 7.76
C TYR A 72 15.98 -8.62 9.21
N SER A 73 15.20 -8.09 10.17
CA SER A 73 15.42 -8.34 11.60
C SER A 73 15.32 -9.81 12.02
N GLN A 74 14.67 -10.65 11.20
CA GLN A 74 14.54 -12.09 11.41
C GLN A 74 15.49 -12.91 10.52
N GLY A 75 16.44 -12.28 9.82
CA GLY A 75 17.47 -12.95 9.03
C GLY A 75 17.14 -13.15 7.55
N VAL A 76 16.09 -12.54 7.02
CA VAL A 76 15.79 -12.55 5.57
C VAL A 76 16.68 -11.53 4.85
N ASN A 77 17.36 -11.92 3.77
CA ASN A 77 18.19 -10.97 3.01
C ASN A 77 17.32 -10.00 2.20
N LEU A 78 17.78 -8.75 2.06
CA LEU A 78 17.09 -7.73 1.26
C LEU A 78 16.96 -8.12 -0.22
N ALA A 79 17.96 -8.84 -0.76
CA ALA A 79 17.93 -9.35 -2.12
C ALA A 79 16.80 -10.37 -2.36
N ASP A 80 16.43 -11.15 -1.33
CA ASP A 80 15.32 -12.11 -1.39
C ASP A 80 13.95 -11.40 -1.41
N LEU A 81 13.92 -10.09 -1.15
CA LEU A 81 12.72 -9.23 -1.10
C LEU A 81 12.66 -8.22 -2.26
N CYS A 82 13.52 -8.37 -3.27
CA CYS A 82 13.65 -7.45 -4.40
C CYS A 82 13.99 -6.00 -4.00
N VAL A 83 14.58 -5.78 -2.82
CA VAL A 83 15.02 -4.45 -2.39
C VAL A 83 16.34 -4.12 -3.12
N PRO A 84 16.41 -2.99 -3.85
CA PRO A 84 17.61 -2.62 -4.60
C PRO A 84 18.79 -2.25 -3.70
N ASP A 85 20.00 -2.54 -4.16
CA ASP A 85 21.24 -2.04 -3.57
C ASP A 85 21.91 -1.02 -4.50
N LEU A 86 23.17 -0.65 -4.22
CA LEU A 86 23.93 0.31 -5.04
C LEU A 86 24.24 -0.20 -6.45
N ALA A 87 24.19 -1.51 -6.70
CA ALA A 87 24.36 -2.12 -8.01
C ALA A 87 23.02 -2.26 -8.77
N GLY A 88 21.89 -2.03 -8.09
CA GLY A 88 20.55 -1.99 -8.68
C GLY A 88 19.59 -3.02 -8.08
N ALA A 89 18.49 -3.29 -8.79
CA ALA A 89 17.53 -4.29 -8.37
C ALA A 89 18.11 -5.71 -8.51
N PRO A 90 17.94 -6.59 -7.51
CA PRO A 90 18.42 -7.97 -7.58
C PRO A 90 17.62 -8.79 -8.62
N GLY A 91 18.23 -9.85 -9.16
CA GLY A 91 17.60 -10.75 -10.13
C GLY A 91 16.57 -11.73 -9.53
N THR A 92 16.13 -11.51 -8.30
CA THR A 92 15.15 -12.36 -7.61
C THR A 92 13.78 -12.22 -8.28
N ASP A 93 13.10 -13.35 -8.50
CA ASP A 93 11.73 -13.36 -9.01
C ASP A 93 10.80 -12.62 -8.02
N PRO A 94 10.11 -11.54 -8.44
CA PRO A 94 9.22 -10.79 -7.57
C PRO A 94 8.12 -11.64 -6.92
N ARG A 95 7.66 -12.72 -7.58
CA ARG A 95 6.70 -13.66 -6.98
C ARG A 95 7.32 -14.44 -5.82
N LYS A 96 8.60 -14.82 -5.90
CA LYS A 96 9.30 -15.49 -4.80
C LYS A 96 9.44 -14.55 -3.60
N ALA A 97 9.83 -13.29 -3.83
CA ALA A 97 9.87 -12.27 -2.79
C ALA A 97 8.50 -12.07 -2.10
N TRP A 98 7.41 -12.06 -2.87
CA TRP A 98 6.06 -11.99 -2.32
C TRP A 98 5.71 -13.19 -1.43
N ARG A 99 6.10 -14.42 -1.83
CA ARG A 99 5.91 -15.62 -1.00
C ARG A 99 6.67 -15.52 0.31
N VAL A 100 7.90 -14.99 0.30
CA VAL A 100 8.68 -14.76 1.53
C VAL A 100 7.93 -13.83 2.49
N LEU A 101 7.35 -12.73 1.99
CA LEU A 101 6.49 -11.85 2.79
C LEU A 101 5.28 -12.61 3.36
N ALA A 102 4.59 -13.39 2.54
CA ALA A 102 3.40 -14.13 2.94
C ALA A 102 3.67 -15.17 4.04
N GLU A 103 4.74 -15.95 3.91
CA GLU A 103 5.17 -16.94 4.89
C GLU A 103 5.55 -16.30 6.24
N ASN A 104 6.11 -15.09 6.18
CA ASN A 104 6.56 -14.34 7.34
C ASN A 104 5.54 -13.30 7.84
N PHE A 105 4.32 -13.26 7.29
CA PHE A 105 3.34 -12.22 7.62
C PHE A 105 2.90 -12.25 9.10
N HIS A 106 3.07 -13.38 9.77
CA HIS A 106 2.82 -13.54 11.20
C HIS A 106 3.69 -12.62 12.09
N LEU A 107 4.86 -12.18 11.61
CA LEU A 107 5.76 -11.26 12.32
C LEU A 107 5.15 -9.88 12.54
N PHE A 108 4.16 -9.49 11.72
CA PHE A 108 3.53 -8.18 11.80
C PHE A 108 2.39 -8.11 12.81
N ARG A 109 2.05 -9.22 13.50
CA ARG A 109 0.99 -9.24 14.50
C ARG A 109 1.25 -8.20 15.59
N GLY A 110 0.26 -7.33 15.82
CA GLY A 110 0.36 -6.24 16.80
C GLY A 110 1.08 -4.98 16.28
N THR A 111 1.54 -4.97 15.03
CA THR A 111 2.18 -3.79 14.40
C THR A 111 1.17 -3.00 13.56
N PRO A 112 1.40 -1.69 13.33
CA PRO A 112 0.56 -0.91 12.43
C PRO A 112 0.57 -1.41 10.98
N SER A 113 1.68 -1.98 10.50
CA SER A 113 1.77 -2.54 9.14
C SER A 113 0.77 -3.67 8.90
N ALA A 114 0.47 -4.50 9.91
CA ALA A 114 -0.59 -5.50 9.77
C ALA A 114 -1.97 -4.86 9.57
N MET A 115 -2.24 -3.73 10.22
CA MET A 115 -3.52 -3.00 10.07
C MET A 115 -3.61 -2.32 8.71
N TRP A 116 -2.54 -1.64 8.28
CA TRP A 116 -2.47 -0.97 6.97
C TRP A 116 -2.61 -1.96 5.82
N LEU A 117 -1.84 -3.06 5.84
CA LEU A 117 -1.93 -4.07 4.78
C LEU A 117 -3.28 -4.80 4.80
N SER A 118 -3.83 -5.11 5.97
CA SER A 118 -5.17 -5.71 6.04
C SER A 118 -6.25 -4.79 5.45
N HIS A 119 -6.15 -3.47 5.67
CA HIS A 119 -7.03 -2.49 5.04
C HIS A 119 -6.82 -2.42 3.53
N VAL A 120 -5.57 -2.36 3.05
CA VAL A 120 -5.26 -2.40 1.62
C VAL A 120 -5.82 -3.67 0.96
N PHE A 121 -5.62 -4.82 1.57
CA PHE A 121 -6.11 -6.10 1.04
C PHE A 121 -7.64 -6.17 1.03
N GLY A 122 -8.30 -5.82 2.14
CA GLY A 122 -9.76 -5.90 2.24
C GLY A 122 -10.49 -4.81 1.44
N GLU A 123 -10.14 -3.54 1.62
CA GLU A 123 -10.89 -2.40 1.07
C GLU A 123 -10.40 -1.99 -0.32
N VAL A 124 -9.09 -2.01 -0.58
CA VAL A 124 -8.55 -1.56 -1.87
C VAL A 124 -8.63 -2.69 -2.90
N PHE A 125 -8.19 -3.89 -2.52
CA PHE A 125 -8.14 -5.06 -3.39
C PHE A 125 -9.32 -6.04 -3.23
N GLY A 126 -10.15 -5.93 -2.19
CA GLY A 126 -11.38 -6.73 -2.08
C GLY A 126 -11.16 -8.19 -1.68
N PHE A 127 -10.09 -8.52 -0.95
CA PHE A 127 -9.86 -9.88 -0.44
C PHE A 127 -10.77 -10.19 0.76
N ASP A 128 -11.31 -11.40 0.79
CA ASP A 128 -12.14 -11.96 1.88
C ASP A 128 -11.45 -13.12 2.62
N VAL A 129 -10.32 -13.59 2.10
CA VAL A 129 -9.41 -14.56 2.73
C VAL A 129 -8.18 -13.83 3.24
N ALA A 130 -7.58 -14.32 4.32
CA ALA A 130 -6.44 -13.67 4.96
C ALA A 130 -5.13 -14.02 4.28
N PHE A 131 -4.20 -13.06 4.30
CA PHE A 131 -2.87 -13.22 3.75
C PHE A 131 -1.99 -14.09 4.64
N ASP A 132 -1.53 -15.22 4.09
CA ASP A 132 -0.48 -16.08 4.63
C ASP A 132 0.21 -16.86 3.50
N GLY A 133 1.19 -17.71 3.85
CA GLY A 133 1.93 -18.51 2.87
C GLY A 133 1.05 -19.37 1.95
N SER A 134 -0.11 -19.84 2.42
CA SER A 134 -1.02 -20.66 1.61
C SER A 134 -1.84 -19.86 0.59
N THR A 135 -1.99 -18.54 0.80
CA THR A 135 -2.71 -17.64 -0.11
C THR A 135 -1.79 -16.72 -0.91
N ALA A 136 -0.47 -16.89 -0.80
CA ALA A 136 0.52 -15.99 -1.38
C ALA A 136 0.32 -15.75 -2.89
N ASP A 137 0.17 -16.82 -3.67
CA ASP A 137 0.01 -16.74 -5.12
C ASP A 137 -1.34 -16.17 -5.54
N LEU A 138 -2.42 -16.54 -4.84
CA LEU A 138 -3.75 -15.94 -5.03
C LEU A 138 -3.68 -14.42 -4.90
N TYR A 139 -3.00 -13.94 -3.85
CA TYR A 139 -2.80 -12.53 -3.61
C TYR A 139 -2.00 -11.86 -4.71
N TYR A 140 -0.85 -12.44 -5.07
CA TYR A 140 0.04 -11.89 -6.09
C TYR A 140 -0.68 -11.75 -7.44
N ASP A 141 -1.36 -12.81 -7.88
CA ASP A 141 -2.06 -12.85 -9.17
C ASP A 141 -3.22 -11.84 -9.22
N THR A 142 -4.02 -11.80 -8.15
CA THR A 142 -5.17 -10.91 -8.08
C THR A 142 -4.76 -9.43 -8.01
N ILE A 143 -3.73 -9.10 -7.23
CA ILE A 143 -3.17 -7.74 -7.17
C ILE A 143 -2.65 -7.35 -8.55
N ASN A 144 -1.80 -8.16 -9.17
CA ASN A 144 -1.22 -7.83 -10.47
C ASN A 144 -2.27 -7.65 -11.57
N ALA A 145 -3.29 -8.50 -11.61
CA ALA A 145 -4.41 -8.35 -12.54
C ALA A 145 -5.15 -7.01 -12.35
N LYS A 146 -5.32 -6.57 -11.10
CA LYS A 146 -5.92 -5.27 -10.79
C LYS A 146 -5.00 -4.11 -11.17
N LEU A 147 -3.71 -4.18 -10.85
CA LEU A 147 -2.70 -3.16 -11.19
C LEU A 147 -2.56 -2.92 -12.69
N ALA A 148 -2.83 -3.93 -13.52
CA ALA A 148 -2.86 -3.82 -14.97
C ALA A 148 -4.12 -3.12 -15.54
N SER A 149 -5.16 -2.89 -14.71
CA SER A 149 -6.42 -2.26 -15.14
C SER A 149 -6.38 -0.74 -15.04
N ASP A 150 -7.21 -0.05 -15.84
CA ASP A 150 -7.32 1.41 -15.79
C ASP A 150 -7.81 1.93 -14.42
N ALA A 151 -8.64 1.14 -13.72
CA ALA A 151 -9.17 1.50 -12.40
C ALA A 151 -8.09 1.57 -11.29
N PHE A 152 -6.90 1.02 -11.55
CA PHE A 152 -5.77 1.06 -10.63
C PHE A 152 -4.63 1.95 -11.12
N LYS A 153 -4.81 2.71 -12.22
CA LYS A 153 -3.82 3.72 -12.60
C LYS A 153 -3.65 4.77 -11.49
N PRO A 154 -2.46 5.39 -11.35
CA PRO A 154 -2.18 6.36 -10.30
C PRO A 154 -3.25 7.45 -10.14
N ARG A 155 -3.69 8.07 -11.24
CA ARG A 155 -4.74 9.10 -11.22
C ARG A 155 -6.10 8.54 -10.82
N ALA A 156 -6.48 7.36 -11.33
CA ALA A 156 -7.74 6.73 -10.97
C ALA A 156 -7.80 6.34 -9.48
N LEU A 157 -6.67 5.90 -8.91
CA LEU A 157 -6.57 5.63 -7.47
C LEU A 157 -6.62 6.90 -6.65
N PHE A 158 -5.94 7.97 -7.08
CA PHE A 158 -5.99 9.27 -6.44
C PHE A 158 -7.44 9.78 -6.29
N ASP A 159 -8.20 9.73 -7.39
CA ASP A 159 -9.62 10.15 -7.42
C ASP A 159 -10.48 9.22 -6.55
N ARG A 160 -10.30 7.89 -6.68
CA ARG A 160 -11.04 6.88 -5.89
C ARG A 160 -10.79 7.01 -4.38
N PHE A 161 -9.59 7.41 -3.98
CA PHE A 161 -9.24 7.61 -2.58
C PHE A 161 -9.77 8.94 -2.02
N GLY A 162 -10.33 9.82 -2.86
CA GLY A 162 -10.85 11.12 -2.43
C GLY A 162 -9.74 12.04 -1.93
N ILE A 163 -8.56 12.00 -2.55
CA ILE A 163 -7.44 12.86 -2.17
C ILE A 163 -7.69 14.27 -2.73
N GLU A 164 -7.72 15.27 -1.86
CA GLU A 164 -7.87 16.68 -2.24
C GLU A 164 -6.49 17.36 -2.40
N PHE A 165 -5.53 16.97 -1.57
CA PHE A 165 -4.17 17.53 -1.61
C PHE A 165 -3.13 16.46 -1.30
N LEU A 166 -2.08 16.40 -2.12
CA LEU A 166 -0.93 15.54 -1.94
C LEU A 166 0.35 16.31 -2.22
N ALA A 167 1.21 16.44 -1.21
CA ALA A 167 2.54 17.00 -1.35
C ALA A 167 3.60 15.90 -1.54
N THR A 168 4.54 16.15 -2.45
CA THR A 168 5.78 15.38 -2.61
C THR A 168 6.95 16.14 -1.97
N THR A 169 8.15 15.55 -1.97
CA THR A 169 9.34 16.16 -1.38
C THR A 169 10.52 15.98 -2.32
N GLU A 170 10.99 17.09 -2.89
CA GLU A 170 12.10 17.14 -3.81
C GLU A 170 13.25 17.99 -3.23
N GLY A 171 14.48 17.68 -3.62
CA GLY A 171 15.66 18.47 -3.33
C GLY A 171 15.71 19.77 -4.15
N PRO A 172 16.48 20.78 -3.71
CA PRO A 172 16.57 22.07 -4.41
C PRO A 172 17.22 21.98 -5.80
N GLN A 173 17.93 20.89 -6.09
CA GLN A 173 18.55 20.62 -7.39
C GLN A 173 17.70 19.73 -8.32
N ASP A 174 16.58 19.20 -7.83
CA ASP A 174 15.78 18.23 -8.58
C ASP A 174 14.91 18.94 -9.63
N ASP A 175 14.66 18.26 -10.74
CA ASP A 175 13.80 18.76 -11.81
C ASP A 175 12.31 18.58 -11.46
N LEU A 176 11.57 19.69 -11.43
CA LEU A 176 10.12 19.71 -11.16
C LEU A 176 9.25 19.53 -12.42
N SER A 177 9.85 19.10 -13.54
CA SER A 177 9.12 18.77 -14.78
C SER A 177 7.93 17.83 -14.57
N PRO A 178 7.98 16.78 -13.70
CA PRO A 178 6.80 15.97 -13.40
C PRO A 178 5.61 16.78 -12.86
N HIS A 179 5.85 17.73 -11.94
CA HIS A 179 4.80 18.60 -11.40
C HIS A 179 4.23 19.54 -12.45
N HIS A 180 5.08 20.12 -13.30
CA HIS A 180 4.64 20.95 -14.42
C HIS A 180 3.78 20.16 -15.42
N ALA A 181 4.16 18.92 -15.71
CA ALA A 181 3.40 18.03 -16.59
C ALA A 181 2.02 17.68 -16.00
N ILE A 182 1.94 17.42 -14.68
CA ILE A 182 0.65 17.20 -13.99
C ILE A 182 -0.25 18.43 -14.18
N HIS A 183 0.24 19.62 -13.85
CA HIS A 183 -0.51 20.87 -13.98
C HIS A 183 -0.96 21.15 -15.42
N ALA A 184 -0.14 20.82 -16.42
CA ALA A 184 -0.47 21.00 -17.84
C ALA A 184 -1.50 19.97 -18.38
N SER A 185 -1.60 18.79 -17.75
CA SER A 185 -2.33 17.64 -18.31
C SER A 185 -3.86 17.72 -18.24
N ARG A 186 -4.44 18.81 -17.70
CA ARG A 186 -5.88 19.03 -17.50
C ARG A 186 -6.62 17.99 -16.63
N TRP A 187 -5.91 16.99 -16.10
CA TRP A 187 -6.44 16.16 -15.01
C TRP A 187 -6.68 17.06 -13.80
N ARG A 188 -7.84 16.86 -13.17
CA ARG A 188 -8.35 17.64 -12.05
C ARG A 188 -8.56 16.72 -10.88
#